data_AF-A0A946LF00-F1
#
_entry.id   AF-A0A946LF00-F1
#
_cell.length_a   1.000
_cell.length_b   1.000
_cell.length_c   1.000
_cell.angle_alpha   90.00
_cell.angle_beta   90.00
_cell.angle_gamma   90.00
#
_symmetry.space_group_name_H-M   'P 1'
#
loop_
_entity.id
_entity.type
_entity.pdbx_description
1 polymer ?
#
loop_
_entity_poly.entity_id
_entity_poly.type
_entity_poly.pdbx_seq_one_letter_code
_entity_poly.pdbx_strand_id
1 'polypeptide(L)'
;MWRKAVLDILANTGALGKESAEYIRRHNVRMHFRKYSKSTGARWFLCRNISLNTRYYSPDTAFGDQGMLSLLVHEVHHLKQGIWTALSVYGELDAWQVGFRFYKSVHPVRLHAAIEEMLTLPLNYDRNNLRQAAKLMQDYAGKGYHINWLPLYPLHKEVKYWLTRKIPK
;
A
#
# COMPACT_ATOMS: atom_id res chain seq x y z
N MET A 1 12.48 -21.63 -1.12
CA MET A 1 13.61 -20.83 -1.67
C MET A 1 13.17 -19.44 -2.08
N TRP A 2 12.10 -19.29 -2.86
CA TRP A 2 11.54 -18.00 -3.33
C TRP A 2 11.44 -16.89 -2.27
N ARG A 3 10.69 -17.12 -1.17
CA ARG A 3 10.45 -16.11 -0.12
C ARG A 3 11.76 -15.56 0.46
N LYS A 4 12.75 -16.42 0.70
CA LYS A 4 14.04 -16.00 1.24
C LYS A 4 14.75 -15.08 0.26
N ALA A 5 14.85 -15.48 -1.01
CA ALA A 5 15.50 -14.69 -2.04
C ALA A 5 14.86 -13.30 -2.23
N VAL A 6 13.53 -13.23 -2.31
CA VAL A 6 12.81 -11.95 -2.42
C VAL A 6 13.06 -11.05 -1.22
N LEU A 7 13.04 -11.59 0.00
CA LEU A 7 13.30 -10.80 1.21
C LEU A 7 14.77 -10.37 1.34
N ASP A 8 15.71 -11.18 0.84
CA ASP A 8 17.12 -10.83 0.82
C ASP A 8 17.37 -9.67 -0.17
N ILE A 9 16.77 -9.71 -1.36
CA ILE A 9 16.83 -8.60 -2.32
C ILE A 9 16.14 -7.35 -1.75
N LEU A 10 14.91 -7.50 -1.22
CA LEU A 10 14.20 -6.37 -0.61
C LEU A 10 15.04 -5.73 0.50
N ALA A 11 15.73 -6.54 1.30
CA ALA A 11 16.57 -6.03 2.38
C ALA A 11 17.82 -5.27 1.91
N ASN A 12 18.32 -5.60 0.73
CA ASN A 12 19.43 -4.91 0.09
C ASN A 12 18.97 -3.69 -0.74
N THR A 13 17.65 -3.48 -0.86
CA THR A 13 17.05 -2.40 -1.64
C THR A 13 16.72 -1.21 -0.73
N GLY A 14 17.75 -0.54 -0.21
CA GLY A 14 17.61 0.66 0.64
C GLY A 14 17.06 0.41 2.05
N ALA A 15 17.07 1.47 2.88
CA ALA A 15 16.71 1.37 4.30
C ALA A 15 15.26 0.91 4.53
N LEU A 16 14.31 1.46 3.75
CA LEU A 16 12.90 1.09 3.85
C LEU A 16 12.63 -0.36 3.39
N GLY A 17 13.37 -0.83 2.38
CA GLY A 17 13.33 -2.23 1.95
C GLY A 17 13.83 -3.17 3.06
N LYS A 18 14.98 -2.83 3.67
CA LYS A 18 15.52 -3.53 4.86
C LYS A 18 14.51 -3.63 5.98
N GLU A 19 13.94 -2.50 6.40
CA GLU A 19 12.96 -2.45 7.47
C GLU A 19 11.73 -3.32 7.16
N SER A 20 11.26 -3.29 5.91
CA SER A 20 10.09 -4.07 5.47
C SER A 20 10.37 -5.57 5.46
N ALA A 21 11.54 -5.98 4.96
CA ALA A 21 11.97 -7.37 4.97
C ALA A 21 12.16 -7.90 6.40
N GLU A 22 12.77 -7.11 7.28
CA GLU A 22 12.93 -7.45 8.70
C GLU A 22 11.59 -7.57 9.42
N TYR A 23 10.63 -6.68 9.13
CA TYR A 23 9.28 -6.80 9.67
C TYR A 23 8.62 -8.13 9.26
N ILE A 24 8.70 -8.50 7.97
CA ILE A 24 8.16 -9.78 7.47
C ILE A 24 8.80 -10.97 8.19
N ARG A 25 10.13 -10.96 8.35
CA ARG A 25 10.88 -12.02 9.05
C ARG A 25 10.46 -12.10 10.53
N ARG A 26 10.52 -10.97 11.26
CA ARG A 26 10.27 -10.89 12.70
C ARG A 26 8.84 -11.29 13.08
N HIS A 27 7.86 -10.85 12.29
CA HIS A 27 6.44 -11.12 12.58
C HIS A 27 5.91 -12.40 11.94
N ASN A 28 6.79 -13.19 11.29
CA ASN A 28 6.44 -14.41 10.56
C ASN A 28 5.30 -14.17 9.56
N VAL A 29 5.35 -13.04 8.84
CA VAL A 29 4.33 -12.69 7.84
C VAL A 29 4.37 -13.72 6.71
N ARG A 30 3.24 -14.39 6.45
CA ARG A 30 3.17 -15.40 5.40
C ARG A 30 2.92 -14.73 4.06
N MET A 31 3.56 -15.24 3.02
CA MET A 31 3.44 -14.72 1.66
C MET A 31 2.88 -15.83 0.77
N HIS A 32 1.85 -15.50 0.00
CA HIS A 32 1.24 -16.45 -0.94
C HIS A 32 0.79 -15.74 -2.21
N PHE A 33 0.47 -16.52 -3.23
CA PHE A 33 -0.09 -16.02 -4.49
C PHE A 33 -1.56 -16.36 -4.56
N ARG A 34 -2.40 -15.39 -4.94
CA ARG A 34 -3.85 -15.61 -5.12
C ARG A 34 -4.37 -14.79 -6.29
N LYS A 35 -5.35 -15.33 -7.03
CA LYS A 35 -5.98 -14.61 -8.14
C LYS A 35 -6.94 -13.55 -7.62
N TYR A 36 -6.73 -12.30 -8.02
CA TYR A 36 -7.63 -11.17 -7.72
C TYR A 36 -8.14 -10.48 -9.00
N SER A 37 -8.86 -9.36 -8.86
CA SER A 37 -9.26 -8.49 -9.99
C SER A 37 -8.03 -7.79 -10.59
N LYS A 38 -8.19 -7.11 -11.74
CA LYS A 38 -7.09 -6.34 -12.35
C LYS A 38 -6.68 -5.10 -11.52
N SER A 39 -7.56 -4.62 -10.64
CA SER A 39 -7.33 -3.42 -9.83
C SER A 39 -6.56 -3.69 -8.54
N THR A 40 -6.15 -4.94 -8.27
CA THR A 40 -5.46 -5.34 -7.04
C THR A 40 -4.09 -5.93 -7.38
N GLY A 41 -3.01 -5.27 -7.00
CA GLY A 41 -1.64 -5.79 -7.17
C GLY A 41 -1.25 -6.79 -6.09
N ALA A 42 -1.52 -6.43 -4.83
CA ALA A 42 -1.33 -7.26 -3.66
C ALA A 42 -2.44 -6.97 -2.63
N ARG A 43 -2.51 -7.78 -1.57
CA ARG A 43 -3.43 -7.56 -0.45
C ARG A 43 -2.88 -8.13 0.84
N TRP A 44 -2.90 -7.33 1.90
CA TRP A 44 -2.68 -7.74 3.27
C TRP A 44 -3.98 -8.27 3.90
N PHE A 45 -3.87 -9.22 4.83
CA PHE A 45 -4.98 -9.72 5.63
C PHE A 45 -4.70 -9.58 7.12
N LEU A 46 -5.78 -9.44 7.90
CA LEU A 46 -5.86 -9.38 9.37
C LEU A 46 -4.94 -10.34 10.14
N CYS A 47 -4.51 -11.45 9.53
CA CYS A 47 -3.67 -12.47 10.15
C CYS A 47 -2.22 -12.50 9.64
N ARG A 48 -1.59 -11.34 9.41
CA ARG A 48 -0.17 -11.24 8.98
C ARG A 48 0.12 -12.03 7.70
N ASN A 49 -0.78 -11.91 6.74
CA ASN A 49 -0.59 -12.53 5.44
C ASN A 49 -0.53 -11.45 4.37
N ILE A 50 0.43 -11.59 3.45
CA ILE A 50 0.51 -10.81 2.22
C ILE A 50 0.21 -11.76 1.07
N SER A 51 -0.66 -11.32 0.17
CA SER A 51 -1.01 -12.07 -1.03
C SER A 51 -0.66 -11.25 -2.27
N LEU A 52 0.13 -11.82 -3.17
CA LEU A 52 0.44 -11.22 -4.47
C LEU A 52 -0.55 -11.72 -5.52
N ASN A 53 -1.00 -10.84 -6.42
CA ASN A 53 -1.95 -11.23 -7.44
C ASN A 53 -1.29 -12.10 -8.52
N THR A 54 -1.82 -13.31 -8.72
CA THR A 54 -1.30 -14.26 -9.73
C THR A 54 -1.42 -13.79 -11.17
N ARG A 55 -2.19 -12.72 -11.43
CA ARG A 55 -2.26 -12.10 -12.76
C ARG A 55 -0.97 -11.40 -13.18
N TYR A 56 -0.19 -10.95 -12.21
CA TYR A 56 1.01 -10.15 -12.42
C TYR A 56 2.27 -10.84 -11.90
N TYR A 57 2.12 -11.66 -10.86
CA TYR A 57 3.23 -12.27 -10.16
C TYR A 57 3.08 -13.78 -10.05
N SER A 58 4.18 -14.50 -10.19
CA SER A 58 4.28 -15.92 -9.99
C SER A 58 5.57 -16.24 -9.23
N PRO A 59 5.77 -17.50 -8.81
CA PRO A 59 7.07 -17.94 -8.30
C PRO A 59 8.23 -17.72 -9.28
N ASP A 60 7.95 -17.57 -10.58
CA ASP A 60 8.95 -17.33 -11.63
C ASP A 60 9.21 -15.84 -11.88
N THR A 61 8.44 -14.94 -11.26
CA THR A 61 8.73 -13.50 -11.32
C THR A 61 10.13 -13.24 -10.78
N ALA A 62 10.89 -12.43 -11.52
CA ALA A 62 12.21 -11.98 -11.10
C ALA A 62 12.18 -11.43 -9.67
N PHE A 63 13.05 -11.93 -8.80
CA PHE A 63 13.04 -11.55 -7.39
C PHE A 63 13.28 -10.06 -7.16
N GLY A 64 13.95 -9.40 -8.11
CA GLY A 64 14.20 -7.96 -8.13
C GLY A 64 13.16 -7.15 -8.90
N ASP A 65 12.00 -7.71 -9.23
CA ASP A 65 10.91 -6.95 -9.86
C ASP A 65 10.51 -5.77 -8.96
N GLN A 66 10.79 -4.55 -9.44
CA GLN A 66 10.64 -3.33 -8.64
C GLN A 66 9.19 -3.08 -8.24
N GLY A 67 8.24 -3.46 -9.10
CA GLY A 67 6.81 -3.35 -8.81
C GLY A 67 6.40 -4.26 -7.65
N MET A 68 6.86 -5.51 -7.68
CA MET A 68 6.66 -6.48 -6.60
C MET A 68 7.29 -6.00 -5.29
N LEU A 69 8.53 -5.51 -5.31
CA LEU A 69 9.20 -5.01 -4.11
C LEU A 69 8.45 -3.80 -3.51
N SER A 70 8.01 -2.88 -4.35
CA SER A 70 7.17 -1.73 -3.95
C SER A 70 5.84 -2.18 -3.33
N LEU A 71 5.18 -3.18 -3.91
CA LEU A 71 3.96 -3.74 -3.31
C LEU A 71 4.25 -4.36 -1.94
N LEU A 72 5.34 -5.09 -1.77
CA LEU A 72 5.68 -5.63 -0.44
C LEU A 72 5.87 -4.52 0.60
N VAL A 73 6.53 -3.42 0.23
CA VAL A 73 6.68 -2.25 1.10
C VAL A 73 5.30 -1.66 1.46
N HIS A 74 4.43 -1.49 0.47
CA HIS A 74 3.06 -1.02 0.67
C HIS A 74 2.25 -1.92 1.63
N GLU A 75 2.26 -3.23 1.41
CA GLU A 75 1.51 -4.19 2.23
C GLU A 75 2.07 -4.29 3.66
N VAL A 76 3.40 -4.21 3.82
CA VAL A 76 4.01 -4.14 5.15
C VAL A 76 3.62 -2.85 5.87
N HIS A 77 3.49 -1.73 5.15
CA HIS A 77 3.04 -0.48 5.73
C HIS A 77 1.64 -0.60 6.31
N HIS A 78 0.71 -1.24 5.59
CA HIS A 78 -0.62 -1.55 6.11
C HIS A 78 -0.59 -2.44 7.36
N LEU A 79 0.27 -3.45 7.40
CA LEU A 79 0.44 -4.29 8.60
C LEU A 79 0.92 -3.48 9.81
N LYS A 80 1.80 -2.48 9.60
CA LYS A 80 2.27 -1.56 10.66
C LYS A 80 1.18 -0.58 11.10
N GLN A 81 0.38 -0.06 10.18
CA GLN A 81 -0.74 0.85 10.47
C GLN A 81 -1.82 0.18 11.34
N GLY A 82 -2.04 -1.12 11.15
CA GLY A 82 -3.13 -1.87 11.77
C GLY A 82 -4.48 -1.61 11.10
N ILE A 83 -5.43 -2.52 11.33
CA ILE A 83 -6.67 -2.59 10.54
C ILE A 83 -7.49 -1.31 10.53
N TRP A 84 -7.60 -0.62 11.66
CA TRP A 84 -8.47 0.55 11.80
C TRP A 84 -8.00 1.75 10.98
N THR A 85 -6.70 1.83 10.73
CA THR A 85 -6.08 2.88 9.92
C THR A 85 -6.01 2.41 8.47
N ALA A 86 -5.53 1.19 8.23
CA ALA A 86 -5.36 0.66 6.88
C ALA A 86 -6.68 0.58 6.09
N LEU A 87 -7.81 0.28 6.75
CA LEU A 87 -9.15 0.32 6.13
C LEU A 87 -9.74 1.73 6.12
N SER A 88 -8.99 2.70 5.59
CA SER A 88 -9.46 4.07 5.34
C SER A 88 -8.73 4.69 4.16
N VAL A 89 -9.31 5.72 3.54
CA VAL A 89 -8.65 6.47 2.45
C VAL A 89 -7.35 7.10 2.92
N TYR A 90 -7.29 7.58 4.16
CA TYR A 90 -6.06 8.05 4.78
C TYR A 90 -4.97 6.96 4.83
N GLY A 91 -5.32 5.77 5.31
CA GLY A 91 -4.38 4.65 5.43
C GLY A 91 -3.87 4.19 4.07
N GLU A 92 -4.75 4.12 3.08
CA GLU A 92 -4.42 3.86 1.69
C GLU A 92 -3.50 4.94 1.12
N LEU A 93 -3.82 6.24 1.27
CA LEU A 93 -2.98 7.32 0.77
C LEU A 93 -1.56 7.23 1.31
N ASP A 94 -1.42 7.03 2.62
CA ASP A 94 -0.13 6.84 3.28
C ASP A 94 0.64 5.65 2.68
N ALA A 95 0.00 4.47 2.58
CA ALA A 95 0.63 3.27 2.04
C ALA A 95 0.99 3.41 0.55
N TRP A 96 0.13 4.03 -0.26
CA TRP A 96 0.41 4.34 -1.66
C TRP A 96 1.61 5.29 -1.79
N GLN A 97 1.65 6.36 -0.99
CA GLN A 97 2.77 7.29 -1.01
C GLN A 97 4.09 6.62 -0.61
N VAL A 98 4.09 5.81 0.44
CA VAL A 98 5.28 5.06 0.88
C VAL A 98 5.75 4.09 -0.21
N GLY A 99 4.84 3.29 -0.78
CA GLY A 99 5.17 2.33 -1.84
C GLY A 99 5.72 3.01 -3.10
N PHE A 100 5.03 4.02 -3.64
CA PHE A 100 5.47 4.66 -4.88
C PHE A 100 6.71 5.54 -4.71
N ARG A 101 6.93 6.16 -3.53
CA ARG A 101 8.21 6.84 -3.24
C ARG A 101 9.36 5.84 -3.19
N PHE A 102 9.14 4.67 -2.57
CA PHE A 102 10.11 3.57 -2.62
C PHE A 102 10.40 3.13 -4.05
N TYR A 103 9.36 2.90 -4.86
CA TYR A 103 9.50 2.54 -6.27
C TYR A 103 10.35 3.56 -7.04
N LYS A 104 10.06 4.87 -6.92
CA LYS A 104 10.86 5.93 -7.58
C LYS A 104 12.31 5.95 -7.11
N SER A 105 12.58 5.63 -5.85
CA SER A 105 13.94 5.60 -5.31
C SER A 105 14.81 4.50 -5.92
N VAL A 106 14.19 3.40 -6.37
CA VAL A 106 14.89 2.23 -6.96
C VAL A 106 14.77 2.19 -8.48
N HIS A 107 13.79 2.90 -9.03
CA HIS A 107 13.51 3.00 -10.44
C HIS A 107 13.09 4.44 -10.78
N PRO A 108 14.06 5.33 -11.07
CA PRO A 108 13.81 6.76 -11.25
C PRO A 108 13.17 7.05 -12.61
N VAL A 109 11.93 6.62 -12.77
CA VAL A 109 11.10 6.85 -13.95
C VAL A 109 9.95 7.78 -13.63
N ARG A 110 9.43 8.43 -14.67
CA ARG A 110 8.18 9.18 -14.57
C ARG A 110 7.03 8.20 -14.39
N LEU A 111 6.25 8.38 -13.34
CA LEU A 111 5.08 7.56 -13.08
C LEU A 111 3.85 8.06 -13.85
N HIS A 112 2.76 7.29 -13.78
CA HIS A 112 1.45 7.72 -14.25
C HIS A 112 1.08 9.06 -13.59
N ALA A 113 0.45 9.97 -14.36
CA ALA A 113 0.15 11.33 -13.90
C ALA A 113 -0.62 11.37 -12.57
N ALA A 114 -1.62 10.48 -12.41
CA ALA A 114 -2.39 10.40 -11.18
C ALA A 114 -1.54 10.01 -9.95
N ILE A 115 -0.50 9.19 -10.15
CA ILE A 115 0.42 8.82 -9.07
C ILE A 115 1.35 9.97 -8.73
N GLU A 116 1.91 10.65 -9.75
CA GLU A 116 2.75 11.84 -9.51
C GLU A 116 1.98 12.90 -8.72
N GLU A 117 0.72 13.16 -9.08
CA GLU A 117 -0.14 14.09 -8.34
C GLU A 117 -0.44 13.59 -6.91
N MET A 118 -0.74 12.31 -6.74
CA MET A 118 -1.00 11.75 -5.40
C MET A 118 0.22 11.84 -4.48
N LEU A 119 1.44 11.77 -5.01
CA LEU A 119 2.68 11.91 -4.24
C LEU A 119 2.90 13.34 -3.72
N THR A 120 2.27 14.35 -4.33
CA THR A 120 2.35 15.76 -3.88
C THR A 120 1.26 16.10 -2.85
N LEU A 121 0.21 15.29 -2.74
CA LEU A 121 -0.84 15.51 -1.75
C LEU A 121 -0.27 15.44 -0.32
N PRO A 122 -0.64 16.36 0.57
CA PRO A 122 -0.23 16.29 1.96
C PRO A 122 -0.98 15.14 2.66
N LEU A 123 -0.25 14.35 3.44
CA LEU A 123 -0.85 13.32 4.28
C LEU A 123 -1.43 13.94 5.56
N ASN A 124 -2.68 14.36 5.51
CA ASN A 124 -3.39 14.98 6.62
C ASN A 124 -4.88 14.59 6.66
N TYR A 125 -5.62 15.09 7.65
CA TYR A 125 -7.06 14.82 7.83
C TYR A 125 -7.96 15.82 7.09
N ASP A 126 -7.45 16.56 6.11
CA ASP A 126 -8.31 17.38 5.26
C ASP A 126 -9.14 16.45 4.33
N ARG A 127 -10.47 16.51 4.46
CA ARG A 127 -11.38 15.67 3.66
C ARG A 127 -11.25 15.93 2.17
N ASN A 128 -10.91 17.14 1.75
CA ASN A 128 -10.75 17.45 0.34
C ASN A 128 -9.50 16.77 -0.23
N ASN A 129 -8.39 16.79 0.51
CA ASN A 129 -7.18 16.05 0.14
C ASN A 129 -7.44 14.54 0.07
N LEU A 130 -8.17 14.00 1.05
CA LEU A 130 -8.51 12.56 1.06
C LEU A 130 -9.45 12.18 -0.09
N ARG A 131 -10.44 13.01 -0.40
CA ARG A 131 -11.31 12.78 -1.57
C ARG A 131 -10.53 12.85 -2.89
N GLN A 132 -9.61 13.80 -3.01
CA GLN A 132 -8.74 13.88 -4.18
C GLN A 132 -7.85 12.64 -4.29
N ALA A 133 -7.26 12.18 -3.18
CA ALA A 133 -6.51 10.94 -3.14
C ALA A 133 -7.32 9.74 -3.62
N ALA A 134 -8.56 9.56 -3.11
CA ALA A 134 -9.44 8.48 -3.55
C ALA A 134 -9.71 8.54 -5.07
N LYS A 135 -9.96 9.74 -5.61
CA LYS A 135 -10.13 9.95 -7.05
C LYS A 135 -8.88 9.52 -7.83
N LEU A 136 -7.70 9.98 -7.43
CA LEU A 136 -6.43 9.66 -8.11
C LEU A 136 -6.10 8.16 -8.05
N MET A 137 -6.39 7.49 -6.94
CA MET A 137 -6.26 6.03 -6.83
C MET A 137 -7.16 5.32 -7.83
N GLN A 138 -8.41 5.79 -8.02
CA GLN A 138 -9.32 5.22 -9.03
C GLN A 138 -8.90 5.55 -10.45
N ASP A 139 -8.36 6.75 -10.70
CA ASP A 139 -7.87 7.14 -12.02
C ASP A 139 -6.70 6.23 -12.46
N TYR A 140 -5.88 5.74 -11.51
CA TYR A 140 -4.80 4.79 -11.79
C TYR A 140 -5.25 3.32 -11.78
N ALA A 141 -5.92 2.87 -10.71
CA ALA A 141 -6.27 1.45 -10.50
C ALA A 141 -7.59 1.04 -11.18
N GLY A 142 -8.34 2.00 -11.71
CA GLY A 142 -9.65 1.83 -12.33
C GLY A 142 -10.81 1.70 -11.33
N LYS A 143 -12.04 1.69 -11.83
CA LYS A 143 -13.28 1.63 -11.03
C LYS A 143 -13.44 0.35 -10.19
N GLY A 144 -12.70 -0.71 -10.51
CA GLY A 144 -12.64 -1.94 -9.70
C GLY A 144 -11.89 -1.75 -8.37
N TYR A 145 -11.23 -0.61 -8.18
CA TYR A 145 -10.63 -0.20 -6.92
C TYR A 145 -11.67 0.53 -6.05
N HIS A 146 -12.29 -0.22 -5.13
CA HIS A 146 -13.41 0.25 -4.31
C HIS A 146 -13.01 1.16 -3.13
N ILE A 147 -12.04 2.05 -3.33
CA ILE A 147 -11.58 3.02 -2.32
C ILE A 147 -12.72 3.90 -1.77
N ASN A 148 -13.72 4.22 -2.59
CA ASN A 148 -14.88 5.02 -2.19
C ASN A 148 -15.81 4.32 -1.17
N TRP A 149 -15.62 3.01 -0.93
CA TRP A 149 -16.35 2.29 0.12
C TRP A 149 -15.66 2.40 1.49
N LEU A 150 -14.41 2.85 1.51
CA LEU A 150 -13.68 3.06 2.76
C LEU A 150 -14.05 4.41 3.38
N PRO A 151 -14.03 4.51 4.73
CA PRO A 151 -14.14 5.80 5.39
C PRO A 151 -12.95 6.69 5.00
N LEU A 152 -13.13 8.01 5.03
CA LEU A 152 -12.02 8.91 4.71
C LEU A 152 -10.92 8.81 5.78
N TYR A 153 -11.33 8.85 7.05
CA TYR A 153 -10.43 8.74 8.18
C TYR A 153 -10.32 7.30 8.69
N PRO A 154 -9.29 6.98 9.50
CA PRO A 154 -9.30 5.78 10.32
C PRO A 154 -10.62 5.65 11.09
N LEU A 155 -11.16 4.44 11.22
CA LEU A 155 -12.56 4.24 11.64
C LEU A 155 -12.94 4.98 12.93
N HIS A 156 -12.08 4.92 13.95
CA HIS A 156 -12.28 5.62 15.23
C HIS A 156 -12.37 7.15 15.09
N LYS A 157 -11.62 7.73 14.13
CA LYS A 157 -11.67 9.16 13.81
C LYS A 157 -12.88 9.51 12.95
N GLU A 158 -13.30 8.63 12.04
CA GLU A 158 -14.52 8.82 11.25
C GLU A 158 -15.73 8.87 12.17
N VAL A 159 -15.88 7.92 13.11
CA VAL A 159 -16.96 7.91 14.10
C VAL A 159 -16.98 9.21 14.91
N LYS A 160 -15.81 9.62 15.45
CA LYS A 160 -15.70 10.88 16.20
C LYS A 160 -16.09 12.10 15.36
N TYR A 161 -15.72 12.13 14.08
CA TYR A 161 -16.11 13.20 13.17
C TYR A 161 -17.62 13.24 12.96
N TRP A 162 -18.29 12.11 12.75
CA TRP A 162 -19.75 12.11 12.57
C TRP A 162 -20.50 12.54 13.83
N LEU A 163 -19.97 12.21 15.01
CA LEU A 163 -20.55 12.63 16.30
C LEU A 163 -20.31 14.12 16.62
N THR A 164 -19.13 14.65 16.29
CA THR A 164 -18.72 16.00 16.74
C THR A 164 -18.67 17.05 15.64
N ARG A 165 -18.68 16.62 14.37
CA ARG A 165 -18.39 17.42 13.17
C ARG A 165 -17.04 18.12 13.17
N LYS A 166 -16.14 17.77 14.10
CA LYS A 166 -14.79 18.35 14.20
C LYS A 166 -13.79 17.51 13.41
N ILE A 167 -13.00 18.17 12.57
CA ILE A 167 -11.90 17.54 11.84
C ILE A 167 -10.92 16.93 12.84
N PRO A 168 -10.56 15.65 12.70
CA PRO A 168 -9.55 15.02 13.56
C PRO A 168 -8.21 15.75 13.45
N LYS A 169 -7.53 15.87 14.59
CA LYS A 169 -6.13 16.29 14.63
C LYS A 169 -5.23 15.07 14.48
#